data_AF-A0A9E3ACV6-F1
#
_entry.id   AF-A0A9E3ACV6-F1
#
_cell.length_a   1.000
_cell.length_b   1.000
_cell.length_c   1.000
_cell.angle_alpha   90.00
_cell.angle_beta   90.00
_cell.angle_gamma   90.00
#
_symmetry.space_group_name_H-M   'P 1'
#
loop_
_entity.id
_entity.type
_entity.pdbx_description
1 polymer ?
#
loop_
_entity_poly.entity_id
_entity_poly.type
_entity_poly.pdbx_seq_one_letter_code
_entity_poly.pdbx_strand_id
1 'polypeptide(L)'
;FGAAALVDGQTAPIAVPGEGGHIGFAPHDEVEADILAHLVKRFGHVSIERVLSGPGLLNLYQILGEMGRKPAPLTHPAEVTHAALAGDPLARTALDRFCAVLGSVAGDFALAFGARNGVFISGGIAPDILDVLDASDFRRRFEDKGRMSDYLAPVATHVVLEPHAALIGSATQLEALRS
;
A
#
# COMPACT_ATOMS: atom_id res chain seq x y z
N PHE A 1 5.64 2.61 -5.80
CA PHE A 1 5.08 2.93 -4.49
C PHE A 1 5.88 4.11 -3.93
N GLY A 2 5.25 5.27 -3.77
CA GLY A 2 5.88 6.44 -3.15
C GLY A 2 5.38 6.60 -1.71
N ALA A 3 6.18 7.25 -0.86
CA ALA A 3 5.77 7.66 0.47
C ALA A 3 6.41 9.00 0.82
N ALA A 4 5.61 9.90 1.37
CA ALA A 4 6.05 11.21 1.86
C ALA A 4 5.24 11.57 3.11
N ALA A 5 5.76 12.48 3.91
CA ALA A 5 5.03 13.07 5.04
C ALA A 5 4.74 14.54 4.75
N LEU A 6 3.64 15.04 5.29
CA LEU A 6 3.32 16.46 5.32
C LEU A 6 3.32 16.90 6.78
N VAL A 7 4.17 17.87 7.13
CA VAL A 7 4.29 18.38 8.50
C VAL A 7 3.84 19.84 8.56
N ASP A 8 3.22 20.24 9.66
CA ASP A 8 2.79 21.62 9.84
C ASP A 8 4.03 22.54 9.97
N GLY A 9 4.19 23.45 9.01
CA GLY A 9 5.17 24.53 9.07
C GLY A 9 4.57 25.80 9.68
N GLN A 10 5.40 26.81 9.94
CA GLN A 10 4.95 28.07 10.56
C GLN A 10 4.00 28.88 9.67
N THR A 11 4.18 28.80 8.35
CA THR A 11 3.41 29.59 7.37
C THR A 11 2.64 28.70 6.39
N ALA A 12 3.18 27.54 6.05
CA ALA A 12 2.57 26.56 5.17
C ALA A 12 3.02 25.14 5.55
N PRO A 13 2.26 24.10 5.18
CA PRO A 13 2.70 22.71 5.31
C PRO A 13 4.01 22.45 4.56
N ILE A 14 4.89 21.65 5.14
CA ILE A 14 6.18 21.27 4.56
C ILE A 14 6.10 19.81 4.13
N ALA A 15 6.34 19.56 2.84
CA ALA A 15 6.49 18.20 2.32
C ALA A 15 7.87 17.65 2.68
N VAL A 16 7.89 16.48 3.31
CA VAL A 16 9.09 15.69 3.59
C VAL A 16 9.09 14.51 2.63
N PRO A 17 9.79 14.62 1.47
CA PRO A 17 9.85 13.54 0.50
C PRO A 17 10.73 12.40 1.01
N GLY A 18 10.49 11.20 0.50
CA GLY A 18 11.33 10.05 0.79
C GLY A 18 11.08 8.88 -0.14
N GLU A 19 11.90 7.85 0.02
CA GLU A 19 11.85 6.61 -0.76
C GLU A 19 11.27 5.45 0.06
N GLY A 20 10.22 5.74 0.85
CA GLY A 20 9.67 4.79 1.80
C GLY A 20 9.18 3.48 1.15
N GLY A 21 8.81 3.49 -0.13
CA GLY A 21 8.48 2.27 -0.88
C GLY A 21 9.63 1.30 -1.11
N HIS A 22 10.86 1.76 -0.95
CA HIS A 22 12.08 0.98 -1.14
C HIS A 22 12.62 0.38 0.16
N ILE A 23 12.00 0.64 1.32
CA ILE A 23 12.34 -0.07 2.56
C ILE A 23 11.90 -1.53 2.48
N GLY A 24 12.47 -2.38 3.35
CA GLY A 24 12.22 -3.82 3.34
C GLY A 24 10.76 -4.18 3.65
N PHE A 25 10.26 -5.21 2.96
CA PHE A 25 8.97 -5.82 3.27
C PHE A 25 9.03 -6.59 4.60
N ALA A 26 8.13 -6.28 5.51
CA ALA A 26 7.98 -6.94 6.81
C ALA A 26 6.74 -7.87 6.80
N PRO A 27 6.92 -9.20 6.69
CA PRO A 27 5.81 -10.14 6.70
C PRO A 27 5.17 -10.23 8.09
N HIS A 28 3.86 -10.35 8.15
CA HIS A 28 3.12 -10.43 9.40
C HIS A 28 2.67 -11.84 9.78
N ASP A 29 2.38 -12.70 8.80
CA ASP A 29 1.95 -14.08 9.02
C ASP A 29 2.81 -15.07 8.24
N GLU A 30 2.57 -16.38 8.45
CA GLU A 30 3.33 -17.45 7.80
C GLU A 30 3.19 -17.41 6.27
N VAL A 31 2.02 -17.01 5.75
CA VAL A 31 1.80 -16.91 4.30
C VAL A 31 2.63 -15.76 3.72
N GLU A 32 2.66 -14.61 4.39
CA GLU A 32 3.51 -13.48 4.00
C GLU A 32 5.01 -13.80 4.12
N ALA A 33 5.40 -14.62 5.11
CA ALA A 33 6.79 -15.10 5.25
C ALA A 33 7.19 -16.02 4.09
N ASP A 34 6.30 -16.92 3.67
CA ASP A 34 6.51 -17.75 2.49
C ASP A 34 6.57 -16.91 1.22
N ILE A 35 5.69 -15.90 1.07
CA ILE A 35 5.73 -14.94 -0.03
C ILE A 35 7.08 -14.23 -0.07
N LEU A 36 7.57 -13.74 1.07
CA LEU A 36 8.89 -13.13 1.18
C LEU A 36 9.98 -14.11 0.70
N ALA A 37 9.96 -15.37 1.12
CA ALA A 37 10.93 -16.37 0.70
C ALA A 37 10.93 -16.60 -0.82
N HIS A 38 9.78 -16.56 -1.47
CA HIS A 38 9.68 -16.63 -2.94
C HIS A 38 10.23 -15.36 -3.60
N LEU A 39 9.89 -14.18 -3.08
CA LEU A 39 10.38 -12.90 -3.60
C LEU A 39 11.91 -12.74 -3.46
N VAL A 40 12.49 -13.20 -2.34
CA VAL A 40 13.94 -13.19 -2.12
C VAL A 40 14.66 -14.01 -3.18
N LYS A 41 14.14 -15.19 -3.54
CA LYS A 41 14.73 -16.01 -4.62
C LYS A 41 14.69 -15.31 -5.99
N ARG A 42 13.68 -14.48 -6.24
CA ARG A 42 13.49 -13.76 -7.51
C ARG A 42 14.32 -12.47 -7.60
N PHE A 43 14.45 -11.73 -6.50
CA PHE A 43 14.96 -10.36 -6.52
C PHE A 43 16.10 -10.07 -5.53
N GLY A 44 16.41 -10.99 -4.62
CA GLY A 44 17.31 -10.74 -3.49
C GLY A 44 16.66 -9.81 -2.48
N HIS A 45 16.87 -8.50 -2.63
CA HIS A 45 16.23 -7.50 -1.78
C HIS A 45 14.74 -7.35 -2.14
N VAL A 46 13.88 -7.47 -1.12
CA VAL A 46 12.42 -7.35 -1.27
C VAL A 46 11.95 -6.07 -0.59
N SER A 47 11.76 -5.03 -1.39
CA SER A 47 11.14 -3.80 -0.91
C SER A 47 9.61 -3.92 -0.82
N ILE A 48 8.99 -3.00 -0.09
CA ILE A 48 7.52 -2.85 -0.07
C ILE A 48 6.95 -2.76 -1.48
N GLU A 49 7.58 -2.03 -2.39
CA GLU A 49 7.12 -1.89 -3.78
C GLU A 49 7.05 -3.22 -4.56
N ARG A 50 7.84 -4.24 -4.18
CA ARG A 50 7.75 -5.58 -4.78
C ARG A 50 6.44 -6.30 -4.45
N VAL A 51 5.68 -5.78 -3.49
CA VAL A 51 4.35 -6.25 -3.07
C VAL A 51 3.28 -5.20 -3.39
N LEU A 52 3.51 -3.94 -3.01
CA LEU A 52 2.55 -2.84 -3.14
C LEU A 52 2.74 -2.03 -4.42
N SER A 53 2.60 -2.69 -5.56
CA SER A 53 2.54 -2.05 -6.88
C SER A 53 1.71 -2.91 -7.84
N GLY A 54 1.42 -2.44 -9.06
CA GLY A 54 0.82 -3.30 -10.08
C GLY A 54 1.63 -4.58 -10.32
N PRO A 55 2.94 -4.49 -10.62
CA PRO A 55 3.82 -5.66 -10.68
C PRO A 55 3.86 -6.47 -9.37
N GLY A 56 3.75 -5.80 -8.21
CA GLY A 56 3.70 -6.47 -6.91
C GLY A 56 2.44 -7.32 -6.72
N LEU A 57 1.26 -6.83 -7.14
CA LEU A 57 0.03 -7.59 -7.14
C LEU A 57 0.11 -8.82 -8.07
N LEU A 58 0.77 -8.67 -9.22
CA LEU A 58 1.06 -9.80 -10.11
C LEU A 58 2.00 -10.82 -9.45
N ASN A 59 3.03 -10.35 -8.72
CA ASN A 59 3.91 -11.24 -7.95
C ASN A 59 3.11 -12.04 -6.92
N LEU A 60 2.23 -11.39 -6.16
CA LEU A 60 1.36 -12.05 -5.17
C LEU A 60 0.50 -13.13 -5.83
N TYR A 61 -0.17 -12.81 -6.94
CA TYR A 61 -1.00 -13.75 -7.68
C TYR A 61 -0.24 -15.00 -8.12
N GLN A 62 0.93 -14.83 -8.74
CA GLN A 62 1.74 -15.94 -9.24
C GLN A 62 2.30 -16.80 -8.11
N ILE A 63 2.82 -16.18 -7.05
CA ILE A 63 3.37 -16.89 -5.89
C ILE A 63 2.28 -17.68 -5.16
N LEU A 64 1.11 -17.09 -4.94
CA LEU A 64 -0.02 -17.79 -4.32
C LEU A 64 -0.50 -18.96 -5.19
N GLY A 65 -0.45 -18.83 -6.51
CA GLY A 65 -0.70 -19.93 -7.44
C GLY A 65 0.31 -21.07 -7.29
N GLU A 66 1.60 -20.73 -7.25
CA GLU A 66 2.71 -21.68 -7.02
C GLU A 66 2.55 -22.43 -5.68
N MET A 67 2.35 -21.70 -4.59
CA MET A 67 2.14 -22.25 -3.24
C MET A 67 0.93 -23.16 -3.18
N GLY A 68 -0.17 -22.77 -3.84
CA GLY A 68 -1.42 -23.53 -3.91
C GLY A 68 -1.45 -24.65 -4.95
N ARG A 69 -0.38 -24.81 -5.76
CA ARG A 69 -0.35 -25.68 -6.95
C ARG A 69 -1.54 -25.45 -7.90
N LYS A 70 -1.95 -24.20 -8.06
CA LYS A 70 -3.03 -23.76 -8.96
C LYS A 70 -2.44 -23.05 -10.19
N PRO A 71 -3.04 -23.20 -11.39
CA PRO A 71 -2.66 -22.40 -12.53
C PRO A 71 -2.81 -20.90 -12.24
N ALA A 72 -1.78 -20.11 -12.56
CA ALA A 72 -1.78 -18.65 -12.45
C ALA A 72 -1.39 -18.03 -13.80
N PRO A 73 -2.28 -18.09 -14.84
CA PRO A 73 -1.90 -17.78 -16.22
C PRO A 73 -1.75 -16.28 -16.54
N LEU A 74 -2.21 -15.38 -15.66
CA LEU A 74 -2.16 -13.94 -15.91
C LEU A 74 -0.72 -13.43 -15.90
N THR A 75 -0.40 -12.52 -16.82
CA THR A 75 0.96 -12.00 -17.03
C THR A 75 1.04 -10.48 -16.95
N HIS A 76 -0.09 -9.78 -16.91
CA HIS A 76 -0.14 -8.33 -16.78
C HIS A 76 -0.82 -7.88 -15.47
N PRO A 77 -0.27 -6.85 -14.79
CA PRO A 77 -0.85 -6.33 -13.53
C PRO A 77 -2.34 -6.02 -13.57
N ALA A 78 -2.81 -5.33 -14.62
CA ALA A 78 -4.20 -4.90 -14.74
C ALA A 78 -5.16 -6.09 -14.86
N GLU A 79 -4.71 -7.21 -15.42
CA GLU A 79 -5.52 -8.43 -15.53
C GLU A 79 -5.83 -9.01 -14.15
N VAL A 80 -4.91 -8.92 -13.21
CA VAL A 80 -5.11 -9.44 -11.83
C VAL A 80 -6.19 -8.65 -11.12
N THR A 81 -6.16 -7.32 -11.19
CA THR A 81 -7.21 -6.47 -10.62
C THR A 81 -8.56 -6.78 -11.26
N HIS A 82 -8.62 -6.84 -12.60
CA HIS A 82 -9.87 -7.15 -13.31
C HIS A 82 -10.41 -8.53 -12.92
N ALA A 83 -9.55 -9.56 -12.91
CA ALA A 83 -9.95 -10.92 -12.54
C ALA A 83 -10.45 -11.00 -11.09
N ALA A 84 -9.79 -10.30 -10.16
CA ALA A 84 -10.21 -10.24 -8.77
C ALA A 84 -11.60 -9.59 -8.62
N LEU A 85 -11.87 -8.51 -9.34
CA LEU A 85 -13.18 -7.84 -9.37
C LEU A 85 -14.25 -8.67 -10.07
N ALA A 86 -13.87 -9.50 -11.04
CA ALA A 86 -14.74 -10.46 -11.71
C ALA A 86 -15.00 -11.75 -10.88
N GLY A 87 -14.36 -11.89 -9.71
CA GLY A 87 -14.57 -13.00 -8.78
C GLY A 87 -13.66 -14.20 -8.97
N ASP A 88 -12.53 -14.08 -9.69
CA ASP A 88 -11.52 -15.13 -9.72
C ASP A 88 -10.95 -15.36 -8.31
N PRO A 89 -11.01 -16.60 -7.76
CA PRO A 89 -10.62 -16.83 -6.37
C PRO A 89 -9.14 -16.57 -6.07
N LEU A 90 -8.23 -16.85 -7.01
CA LEU A 90 -6.79 -16.67 -6.79
C LEU A 90 -6.41 -15.20 -6.87
N ALA A 91 -6.91 -14.48 -7.87
CA ALA A 91 -6.74 -13.04 -8.01
C ALA A 91 -7.37 -12.30 -6.82
N ARG A 92 -8.54 -12.74 -6.35
CA ARG A 92 -9.17 -12.19 -5.16
C ARG A 92 -8.31 -12.38 -3.91
N THR A 93 -7.77 -13.60 -3.71
CA THR A 93 -6.85 -13.87 -2.60
C THR A 93 -5.60 -12.97 -2.66
N ALA A 94 -5.05 -12.75 -3.86
CA ALA A 94 -3.91 -11.85 -4.06
C ALA A 94 -4.26 -10.39 -3.74
N LEU A 95 -5.44 -9.92 -4.16
CA LEU A 95 -5.92 -8.57 -3.89
C LEU A 95 -6.24 -8.34 -2.40
N ASP A 96 -6.83 -9.31 -1.73
CA ASP A 96 -7.09 -9.24 -0.28
C ASP A 96 -5.76 -9.16 0.50
N ARG A 97 -4.74 -9.94 0.10
CA ARG A 97 -3.39 -9.85 0.67
C ARG A 97 -2.71 -8.52 0.38
N PHE A 98 -2.86 -7.99 -0.83
CA PHE A 98 -2.38 -6.66 -1.17
C PHE A 98 -2.96 -5.59 -0.23
N CYS A 99 -4.28 -5.63 0.02
CA CYS A 99 -4.95 -4.68 0.91
C CYS A 99 -4.50 -4.83 2.38
N ALA A 100 -4.33 -6.07 2.85
CA ALA A 100 -3.83 -6.35 4.19
C ALA A 100 -2.39 -5.83 4.41
N VAL A 101 -1.50 -6.04 3.44
CA VAL A 101 -0.13 -5.51 3.48
C VAL A 101 -0.12 -3.98 3.38
N LEU A 102 -0.98 -3.40 2.54
CA LEU A 102 -1.14 -1.94 2.45
C LEU A 102 -1.53 -1.33 3.81
N GLY A 103 -2.44 -1.98 4.55
CA GLY A 103 -2.79 -1.59 5.90
C GLY A 103 -1.60 -1.60 6.84
N SER A 104 -0.85 -2.71 6.86
CA SER A 104 0.35 -2.85 7.69
C SER A 104 1.38 -1.76 7.44
N VAL A 105 1.68 -1.50 6.17
CA VAL A 105 2.65 -0.50 5.75
C VAL A 105 2.17 0.92 6.08
N ALA A 106 0.89 1.21 5.86
CA ALA A 106 0.31 2.50 6.22
C ALA A 106 0.39 2.75 7.75
N GLY A 107 0.16 1.71 8.56
CA GLY A 107 0.34 1.76 10.01
C GLY A 107 1.81 1.98 10.41
N ASP A 108 2.75 1.33 9.72
CA ASP A 108 4.19 1.54 9.95
C ASP A 108 4.60 2.99 9.66
N PHE A 109 4.13 3.59 8.57
CA PHE A 109 4.38 4.99 8.29
C PHE A 109 3.71 5.93 9.29
N ALA A 110 2.49 5.62 9.73
CA ALA A 110 1.82 6.42 10.76
C ALA A 110 2.63 6.45 12.07
N LEU A 111 3.23 5.33 12.46
CA LEU A 111 4.12 5.25 13.62
C LEU A 111 5.46 5.95 13.37
N ALA A 112 6.09 5.72 12.22
CA ALA A 112 7.40 6.28 11.90
C ALA A 112 7.41 7.81 11.83
N PHE A 113 6.33 8.40 11.30
CA PHE A 113 6.19 9.85 11.18
C PHE A 113 5.36 10.49 12.29
N GLY A 114 4.74 9.70 13.17
CA GLY A 114 3.81 10.21 14.16
C GLY A 114 2.58 10.89 13.53
N ALA A 115 2.09 10.36 12.40
CA ALA A 115 1.07 10.97 11.54
C ALA A 115 -0.35 10.92 12.13
N ARG A 116 -0.57 11.59 13.27
CA ARG A 116 -1.85 11.59 14.00
C ARG A 116 -3.00 12.26 13.24
N ASN A 117 -2.67 13.20 12.35
CA ASN A 117 -3.65 13.93 11.54
C ASN A 117 -4.19 13.11 10.35
N GLY A 118 -3.71 11.87 10.19
CA GLY A 118 -4.23 10.92 9.22
C GLY A 118 -3.17 10.42 8.23
N VAL A 119 -3.56 9.39 7.49
CA VAL A 119 -2.77 8.80 6.41
C VAL A 119 -3.59 8.86 5.12
N PHE A 120 -2.96 9.33 4.05
CA PHE A 120 -3.58 9.49 2.74
C PHE A 120 -2.99 8.47 1.77
N ILE A 121 -3.84 7.63 1.20
CA ILE A 121 -3.51 6.64 0.19
C ILE A 121 -3.80 7.26 -1.17
N SER A 122 -2.75 7.42 -1.97
CA SER A 122 -2.82 7.90 -3.33
C SER A 122 -2.15 6.92 -4.28
N GLY A 123 -2.62 6.85 -5.53
CA GLY A 123 -2.02 6.02 -6.57
C GLY A 123 -3.06 5.28 -7.39
N GLY A 124 -2.67 4.83 -8.58
CA GLY A 124 -3.63 4.41 -9.61
C GLY A 124 -4.53 3.23 -9.24
N ILE A 125 -4.07 2.29 -8.41
CA ILE A 125 -4.88 1.10 -8.07
C ILE A 125 -5.95 1.41 -7.02
N ALA A 126 -5.68 2.30 -6.06
CA ALA A 126 -6.54 2.48 -4.89
C ALA A 126 -7.97 2.96 -5.23
N PRO A 127 -8.18 3.92 -6.16
CA PRO A 127 -9.52 4.30 -6.62
C PRO A 127 -10.30 3.16 -7.28
N ASP A 128 -9.61 2.26 -8.01
CA ASP A 128 -10.25 1.16 -8.73
C ASP A 128 -10.71 0.01 -7.81
N ILE A 129 -10.20 -0.03 -6.57
CA ILE A 129 -10.45 -1.11 -5.61
C ILE A 129 -11.11 -0.64 -4.32
N LEU A 130 -11.73 0.55 -4.29
CA LEU A 130 -12.29 1.15 -3.07
C LEU A 130 -13.19 0.19 -2.27
N ASP A 131 -14.17 -0.43 -2.93
CA ASP A 131 -15.10 -1.36 -2.27
C ASP A 131 -14.38 -2.60 -1.72
N VAL A 132 -13.34 -3.05 -2.43
CA VAL A 132 -12.51 -4.17 -1.97
C VAL A 132 -11.68 -3.76 -0.77
N LEU A 133 -11.07 -2.57 -0.82
CA LEU A 133 -10.23 -2.05 0.25
C LEU A 133 -11.04 -1.82 1.53
N ASP A 134 -12.24 -1.27 1.42
CA ASP A 134 -13.17 -1.04 2.55
C ASP A 134 -13.61 -2.35 3.20
N ALA A 135 -13.92 -3.37 2.40
CA ALA A 135 -14.30 -4.70 2.88
C ALA A 135 -13.12 -5.59 3.29
N SER A 136 -11.87 -5.13 3.11
CA SER A 136 -10.67 -5.92 3.36
C SER A 136 -10.17 -5.83 4.81
N ASP A 137 -9.11 -6.59 5.09
CA ASP A 137 -8.35 -6.51 6.33
C ASP A 137 -7.50 -5.22 6.48
N PHE A 138 -7.56 -4.27 5.54
CA PHE A 138 -6.74 -3.05 5.57
C PHE A 138 -6.76 -2.36 6.94
N ARG A 139 -7.95 -2.02 7.47
CA ARG A 139 -8.06 -1.28 8.73
C ARG A 139 -7.56 -2.08 9.92
N ARG A 140 -7.90 -3.37 9.97
CA ARG A 140 -7.42 -4.29 11.00
C ARG A 140 -5.89 -4.33 11.01
N ARG A 141 -5.27 -4.45 9.83
CA ARG A 141 -3.80 -4.57 9.68
C ARG A 141 -3.08 -3.25 9.91
N PHE A 142 -3.73 -2.12 9.64
CA PHE A 142 -3.24 -0.79 10.02
C PHE A 142 -3.09 -0.67 11.54
N GLU A 143 -4.10 -1.10 12.29
CA GLU A 143 -4.12 -1.00 13.75
C GLU A 143 -3.27 -2.06 14.46
N ASP A 144 -3.04 -3.20 13.82
CA ASP A 144 -2.36 -4.36 14.42
C ASP A 144 -0.85 -4.12 14.63
N LYS A 145 -0.54 -3.28 15.62
CA LYS A 145 0.80 -2.86 16.03
C LYS A 145 1.02 -3.09 17.53
N GLY A 146 0.39 -4.13 18.07
CA GLY A 146 0.51 -4.54 19.47
C GLY A 146 0.14 -3.42 20.43
N ARG A 147 1.06 -3.04 21.32
CA ARG A 147 0.83 -1.94 22.30
C ARG A 147 0.57 -0.56 21.65
N MET A 148 0.87 -0.40 20.36
CA MET A 148 0.62 0.85 19.63
C MET A 148 -0.74 0.84 18.91
N SER A 149 -1.57 -0.19 19.09
CA SER A 149 -2.89 -0.26 18.44
C SER A 149 -3.78 0.92 18.85
N ASP A 150 -3.83 1.26 20.15
CA ASP A 150 -4.60 2.40 20.66
C ASP A 150 -4.08 3.75 20.14
N TYR A 151 -2.78 3.83 19.81
CA TYR A 151 -2.20 5.02 19.19
C TYR A 151 -2.73 5.21 17.76
N LEU A 152 -2.96 4.11 17.03
CA LEU A 152 -3.36 4.12 15.62
C LEU A 152 -4.88 4.09 15.41
N ALA A 153 -5.64 3.55 16.35
CA ALA A 153 -7.11 3.52 16.31
C ALA A 153 -7.75 4.89 15.96
N PRO A 154 -7.35 6.03 16.54
CA PRO A 154 -7.93 7.33 16.18
C PRO A 154 -7.37 7.93 14.87
N VAL A 155 -6.34 7.35 14.27
CA VAL A 155 -5.71 7.89 13.06
C VAL A 155 -6.54 7.53 11.83
N ALA A 156 -7.14 8.54 11.22
CA ALA A 156 -7.96 8.38 10.02
C ALA A 156 -7.13 7.96 8.80
N THR A 157 -7.72 7.14 7.94
CA THR A 157 -7.14 6.73 6.65
C THR A 157 -8.06 7.19 5.53
N HIS A 158 -7.51 7.87 4.54
CA HIS A 158 -8.27 8.44 3.43
C HIS A 158 -7.71 7.97 2.08
N VAL A 159 -8.57 7.67 1.12
CA VAL A 159 -8.16 7.47 -0.27
C VAL A 159 -8.35 8.78 -1.02
N VAL A 160 -7.31 9.24 -1.71
CA VAL A 160 -7.36 10.45 -2.53
C VAL A 160 -7.98 10.12 -3.88
N LEU A 161 -9.17 10.66 -4.14
CA LEU A 161 -9.91 10.43 -5.39
C LEU A 161 -9.69 11.52 -6.45
N GLU A 162 -9.03 12.62 -6.08
CA GLU A 162 -8.76 13.74 -6.97
C GLU A 162 -7.69 13.35 -8.02
N PRO A 163 -8.05 13.17 -9.31
CA PRO A 163 -7.12 12.69 -10.34
C PRO A 163 -5.97 13.66 -10.61
N HIS A 164 -6.13 14.94 -10.27
CA HIS A 164 -5.11 15.98 -10.48
C HIS A 164 -4.40 16.40 -9.18
N ALA A 165 -4.47 15.59 -8.12
CA ALA A 165 -3.88 15.92 -6.81
C ALA A 165 -2.41 16.33 -6.89
N ALA A 166 -1.61 15.66 -7.74
CA ALA A 166 -0.20 15.99 -7.95
C ALA A 166 -0.01 17.37 -8.62
N LEU A 167 -0.87 17.74 -9.58
CA LEU A 167 -0.82 19.05 -10.24
C LEU A 167 -1.27 20.16 -9.29
N ILE A 168 -2.31 19.92 -8.50
CA ILE A 168 -2.79 20.85 -7.47
C ILE A 168 -1.68 21.10 -6.44
N GLY A 169 -1.09 20.03 -5.90
CA GLY A 169 0.02 20.14 -4.94
C GLY A 169 1.23 20.88 -5.50
N SER A 170 1.56 20.66 -6.78
CA SER A 170 2.64 21.38 -7.48
C SER A 170 2.35 22.87 -7.61
N ALA A 171 1.11 23.24 -7.94
CA ALA A 171 0.67 24.63 -8.02
C ALA A 171 0.72 25.32 -6.64
N THR A 172 0.19 24.68 -5.60
CA THR A 172 0.22 25.19 -4.22
C THR A 172 1.65 25.40 -3.72
N GLN A 173 2.55 24.45 -3.99
CA GLN A 173 3.96 24.60 -3.62
C GLN A 173 4.64 25.76 -4.35
N LEU A 174 4.33 25.97 -5.63
CA LEU A 174 4.86 27.09 -6.41
C LEU A 174 4.36 28.44 -5.86
N GLU A 175 3.10 28.52 -5.42
CA GLU A 175 2.53 29.72 -4.79
C GLU A 175 3.21 30.03 -3.45
N ALA A 176 3.43 29.02 -2.61
CA ALA A 176 4.13 29.18 -1.33
C ALA A 176 5.59 29.63 -1.48
N LEU A 177 6.26 29.26 -2.58
CA LEU A 177 7.62 29.74 -2.89
C LEU A 177 7.67 31.20 -3.36
N ARG A 178 6.51 31.79 -3.72
CA ARG A 178 6.40 33.18 -4.20
C ARG A 178 5.97 34.16 -3.11
N SER A 179 5.46 33.68 -1.98
CA SER A 179 5.06 34.46 -0.80
C SER A 179 6.19 34.59 0.21
#